data_AF-G5E3Z7-F1
#
_entry.id   AF-G5E3Z7-F1
#
_cell.length_a   1.000
_cell.length_b   1.000
_cell.length_c   1.000
_cell.angle_alpha   90.00
_cell.angle_beta   90.00
_cell.angle_gamma   90.00
#
_symmetry.space_group_name_H-M   'P 1'
#
loop_
_entity.id
_entity.type
_entity.pdbx_description
1 polymer ?
#
loop_
_entity_poly.entity_id
_entity_poly.type
_entity_poly.pdbx_seq_one_letter_code
_entity_poly.pdbx_strand_id
1 'polypeptide(L)'
;GDAPFCPPNVYKMDGSSCDYEEAYCYNGMCLTHRQQCIHLWGSGATVAPDVCFQDVNKAGDQYGNCGKNGRGQFVKCRPQDAKCGKIQCQ
;
A
#
# COMPACT_ATOMS: atom_id res chain seq x y z
N GLY A 1 -39.59 -2.20 10.89
CA GLY A 1 -38.35 -3.00 10.77
C GLY A 1 -38.78 -4.23 10.04
N ASP A 2 -38.48 -4.30 8.75
CA ASP A 2 -39.34 -5.02 7.81
C ASP A 2 -38.79 -6.42 7.46
N ALA A 3 -37.64 -6.79 8.04
CA ALA A 3 -37.04 -8.11 7.98
C ALA A 3 -36.31 -8.42 9.30
N PRO A 4 -36.22 -9.71 9.70
CA PRO A 4 -35.48 -10.14 10.90
C PRO A 4 -33.96 -10.22 10.69
N PHE A 5 -33.47 -9.93 9.48
CA PHE A 5 -32.05 -9.98 9.12
C PHE A 5 -31.45 -8.58 9.08
N CYS A 6 -30.18 -8.47 9.48
CA CYS A 6 -29.40 -7.26 9.25
C CYS A 6 -29.31 -6.98 7.74
N PRO A 7 -29.39 -5.71 7.31
CA PRO A 7 -29.07 -5.34 5.95
C PRO A 7 -27.68 -5.85 5.54
N PRO A 8 -27.44 -6.07 4.23
CA PRO A 8 -26.11 -6.40 3.74
C PRO A 8 -25.06 -5.40 4.22
N ASN A 9 -23.86 -5.89 4.51
CA ASN A 9 -22.75 -5.03 4.89
C ASN A 9 -22.37 -4.14 3.70
N VAL A 10 -22.28 -2.83 3.94
CA VAL A 10 -21.88 -1.83 2.96
C VAL A 10 -20.72 -1.01 3.53
N TYR A 11 -19.89 -0.49 2.65
CA TYR A 11 -18.73 0.29 3.01
C TYR A 11 -18.71 1.63 2.26
N LYS A 12 -17.86 2.55 2.73
CA LYS A 12 -17.65 3.83 2.04
C LYS A 12 -17.13 3.60 0.63
N MET A 13 -17.56 4.44 -0.31
CA MET A 13 -17.14 4.37 -1.71
C MET A 13 -15.60 4.43 -1.83
N ASP A 14 -15.04 3.68 -2.77
CA ASP A 14 -13.63 3.74 -3.12
C ASP A 14 -13.20 5.19 -3.45
N GLY A 15 -12.03 5.60 -2.97
CA GLY A 15 -11.56 6.98 -3.07
C GLY A 15 -12.08 7.93 -1.98
N SER A 16 -12.94 7.46 -1.06
CA SER A 16 -13.29 8.25 0.14
C SER A 16 -12.06 8.43 1.04
N SER A 17 -11.84 9.63 1.57
CA SER A 17 -10.73 9.90 2.49
C SER A 17 -10.84 9.11 3.80
N CYS A 18 -9.69 8.70 4.33
CA CYS A 18 -9.54 8.00 5.60
C CYS A 18 -8.15 8.28 6.20
N ASP A 19 -7.87 7.78 7.42
CA ASP A 19 -6.62 8.04 8.16
C ASP A 19 -6.27 9.53 8.23
N TYR A 20 -7.21 10.35 8.73
CA TYR A 20 -7.03 11.81 8.83
C TYR A 20 -6.68 12.50 7.49
N GLU A 21 -7.26 12.02 6.39
CA GLU A 21 -7.06 12.51 5.01
C GLU A 21 -5.72 12.12 4.36
N GLU A 22 -4.92 11.28 5.02
CA GLU A 22 -3.64 10.80 4.48
C GLU A 22 -3.79 9.53 3.60
N ALA A 23 -4.99 8.95 3.53
CA ALA A 23 -5.25 7.75 2.74
C ALA A 23 -6.67 7.72 2.17
N TYR A 24 -6.92 6.71 1.34
CA TYR A 24 -8.20 6.50 0.66
C TYR A 24 -8.74 5.09 0.90
N CYS A 25 -10.05 4.98 1.00
CA CYS A 25 -10.75 3.71 1.06
C CYS A 25 -10.64 2.99 -0.29
N TYR A 26 -10.39 1.68 -0.24
CA TYR A 26 -10.46 0.78 -1.37
C TYR A 26 -10.97 -0.59 -0.92
N ASN A 27 -12.03 -1.09 -1.54
CA ASN A 27 -12.72 -2.34 -1.15
C ASN A 27 -13.06 -2.39 0.35
N GLY A 28 -13.54 -1.27 0.89
CA GLY A 28 -13.95 -1.15 2.29
C GLY A 28 -12.82 -1.10 3.32
N MET A 29 -11.55 -1.02 2.88
CA MET A 29 -10.39 -0.89 3.75
C MET A 29 -9.69 0.46 3.54
N CYS A 30 -9.18 1.06 4.63
CA CYS A 30 -8.30 2.21 4.55
C CYS A 30 -6.85 1.74 4.40
N LEU A 31 -6.35 1.65 3.17
CA LEU A 31 -5.06 1.04 2.88
C LEU A 31 -3.92 2.05 3.10
N THR A 32 -3.01 1.76 4.05
CA THR A 32 -1.84 2.61 4.32
C THR A 32 -0.55 1.79 4.36
N HIS A 33 0.58 2.41 4.02
CA HIS A 33 1.89 1.76 4.12
C HIS A 33 2.18 1.27 5.54
N ARG A 34 1.71 2.00 6.56
CA ARG A 34 1.90 1.61 7.96
C ARG A 34 1.19 0.30 8.27
N GLN A 35 -0.08 0.18 7.86
CA GLN A 35 -0.83 -1.06 8.06
C GLN A 35 -0.19 -2.22 7.30
N GLN A 36 0.30 -1.99 6.08
CA GLN A 36 0.98 -3.03 5.30
C GLN A 36 2.31 -3.47 5.97
N CYS A 37 3.11 -2.55 6.52
CA CYS A 37 4.31 -2.91 7.26
C CYS A 37 3.99 -3.72 8.53
N ILE A 38 2.98 -3.32 9.31
CA ILE A 38 2.55 -4.06 10.49
C ILE A 38 2.02 -5.45 10.12
N HIS A 39 1.28 -5.57 9.01
CA HIS A 39 0.77 -6.85 8.55
C HIS A 39 1.89 -7.82 8.15
N LEU A 40 2.95 -7.32 7.51
CA LEU A 40 4.07 -8.15 7.04
C LEU A 40 5.07 -8.49 8.14
N TRP A 41 5.35 -7.57 9.05
CA TRP A 41 6.46 -7.68 10.01
C TRP A 41 6.04 -7.66 11.49
N GLY A 42 4.76 -7.45 11.77
CA GLY A 42 4.20 -7.49 13.11
C GLY A 42 4.16 -6.13 13.83
N SER A 43 3.75 -6.18 15.09
CA SER A 43 3.64 -4.99 15.95
C SER A 43 5.00 -4.34 16.16
N GLY A 44 5.08 -3.03 15.95
CA GLY A 44 6.33 -2.26 16.07
C GLY A 44 6.94 -1.89 14.71
N ALA A 45 6.56 -2.58 13.63
CA ALA A 45 6.98 -2.21 12.29
C ALA A 45 6.41 -0.84 11.88
N THR A 46 7.23 -0.03 11.24
CA THR A 46 6.88 1.30 10.78
C THR A 46 7.30 1.52 9.33
N VAL A 47 6.77 2.56 8.69
CA VAL A 47 7.10 2.90 7.31
C VAL A 47 8.50 3.48 7.27
N ALA A 48 9.33 3.04 6.33
CA ALA A 48 10.64 3.66 6.13
C ALA A 48 10.49 5.11 5.60
N PRO A 49 11.49 5.98 5.79
CA PRO A 49 11.50 7.31 5.20
C PRO A 49 11.30 7.30 3.67
N ASP A 50 10.71 8.35 3.12
CA ASP A 50 10.43 8.47 1.68
C ASP A 50 11.69 8.30 0.80
N VAL A 51 12.85 8.72 1.31
CA VAL A 51 14.14 8.53 0.63
C VAL A 51 14.48 7.05 0.40
N CYS A 52 14.09 6.15 1.31
CA CYS A 52 14.30 4.72 1.14
C CYS A 52 13.48 4.18 -0.04
N PHE A 53 12.24 4.62 -0.20
CA PHE A 53 11.43 4.26 -1.38
C PHE A 53 12.11 4.74 -2.67
N GLN A 54 12.56 6.01 -2.70
CA GLN A 54 13.21 6.59 -3.88
C GLN A 54 14.52 5.88 -4.24
N ASP A 55 15.38 5.64 -3.26
CA ASP A 55 16.73 5.13 -3.47
C ASP A 55 16.77 3.62 -3.68
N VAL A 56 15.90 2.86 -3.03
CA VAL A 56 15.87 1.40 -3.17
C VAL A 56 15.06 1.02 -4.41
N ASN A 57 13.88 1.63 -4.65
CA ASN A 57 13.05 1.23 -5.79
C ASN A 57 13.57 1.71 -7.16
N LYS A 58 14.50 2.67 -7.21
CA LYS A 58 15.22 3.03 -8.45
C LYS A 58 16.26 1.96 -8.87
N ALA A 59 16.65 1.05 -7.97
CA ALA A 59 17.63 0.02 -8.27
C ALA A 59 17.08 -0.97 -9.32
N GLY A 60 15.81 -1.35 -9.20
CA GLY A 60 15.17 -2.32 -10.09
C GLY A 60 15.76 -3.71 -9.91
N ASP A 61 15.88 -4.14 -8.65
CA ASP A 61 16.40 -5.44 -8.25
C ASP A 61 15.42 -6.14 -7.30
N GLN A 62 15.86 -7.23 -6.66
CA GLN A 62 15.01 -8.00 -5.74
C GLN A 62 14.61 -7.26 -4.45
N TYR A 63 15.34 -6.21 -4.06
CA TYR A 63 15.12 -5.44 -2.84
C TYR A 63 14.27 -4.19 -3.11
N GLY A 64 14.38 -3.59 -4.30
CA GLY A 64 13.50 -2.50 -4.72
C GLY A 64 13.21 -2.47 -6.22
N ASN A 65 11.92 -2.42 -6.56
CA ASN A 65 11.43 -2.45 -7.93
C ASN A 65 9.96 -2.00 -8.02
N CYS A 66 9.50 -1.72 -9.23
CA CYS A 66 8.09 -1.47 -9.58
C CYS A 66 7.45 -2.74 -10.19
N GLY A 67 7.78 -3.90 -9.64
CA GLY A 67 7.35 -5.19 -10.15
C GLY A 67 8.29 -5.78 -11.21
N LYS A 68 7.77 -6.75 -11.96
CA LYS A 68 8.49 -7.47 -13.01
C LYS A 68 7.84 -7.24 -14.37
N ASN A 69 8.65 -7.13 -15.41
CA ASN A 69 8.15 -7.10 -16.78
C ASN A 69 7.69 -8.50 -17.25
N GLY A 70 7.13 -8.59 -18.45
CA GLY A 70 6.68 -9.87 -19.03
C GLY A 70 7.78 -10.93 -19.24
N ARG A 71 9.05 -10.58 -19.06
CA ARG A 71 10.20 -11.49 -19.09
C ARG A 71 10.69 -11.88 -17.69
N GLY A 72 9.97 -11.48 -16.63
CA GLY A 72 10.31 -11.76 -15.24
C GLY A 72 11.46 -10.92 -14.66
N GLN A 73 11.94 -9.90 -15.39
CA GLN A 73 13.01 -9.01 -14.93
C GLN A 73 12.44 -7.88 -14.10
N PHE A 74 13.14 -7.50 -13.02
CA PHE A 74 12.73 -6.39 -12.16
C PHE A 74 12.77 -5.06 -12.92
N VAL A 75 11.76 -4.23 -12.67
CA VAL A 75 11.60 -2.92 -13.30
C VAL A 75 12.00 -1.83 -12.32
N LYS A 76 12.85 -0.90 -12.76
CA LYS A 76 13.18 0.31 -12.00
C LYS A 76 11.95 1.20 -11.88
N CYS A 77 11.68 1.72 -10.70
CA CYS A 77 10.64 2.74 -10.54
C CYS A 77 11.09 4.09 -11.11
N ARG A 78 10.13 4.84 -11.66
CA ARG A 78 10.32 6.29 -11.87
C ARG A 78 10.23 7.00 -10.52
N PRO A 79 10.83 8.19 -10.35
CA PRO A 79 10.79 8.91 -9.08
C PRO A 79 9.37 9.14 -8.54
N GLN A 80 8.43 9.51 -9.41
CA GLN A 80 7.02 9.73 -9.05
C GLN A 80 6.28 8.44 -8.63
N ASP A 81 6.76 7.27 -9.06
CA ASP A 81 6.15 5.96 -8.80
C ASP A 81 6.85 5.22 -7.66
N ALA A 82 7.88 5.81 -7.05
CA ALA A 82 8.74 5.13 -6.08
C ALA A 82 7.97 4.62 -4.85
N LYS A 83 6.90 5.33 -4.43
CA LYS A 83 6.02 4.91 -3.32
C LYS A 83 4.97 3.86 -3.73
N CYS A 84 4.81 3.61 -5.03
CA CYS A 84 3.92 2.57 -5.57
C CYS A 84 4.68 1.25 -5.89
N GLY A 85 6.00 1.24 -5.71
CA GLY A 85 6.85 0.06 -5.89
C GLY A 85 6.84 -0.86 -4.66
N LYS A 86 7.93 -1.60 -4.50
CA LYS A 86 8.13 -2.49 -3.35
C LYS A 86 8.15 -1.71 -2.04
N ILE A 87 7.39 -2.19 -1.06
CA ILE A 87 7.26 -1.55 0.26
C ILE A 87 8.58 -1.58 1.03
N GLN A 88 8.89 -0.47 1.70
CA GLN A 88 10.05 -0.31 2.57
C GLN A 88 9.56 -0.06 4.02
N CYS A 89 10.01 -0.89 4.96
CA CYS A 89 9.62 -0.86 6.37
C CYS A 89 10.86 -0.85 7.28
N GLN A 90 10.70 -0.37 8.52
CA GLN A 90 11.70 -0.42 9.60
C GLN A 90 11.11 -1.02 10.87
#